data_AF-A0AAQ1GJ74-F1
#
_entry.id   AF-A0AAQ1GJ74-F1
#
_cell.length_a   1.000
_cell.length_b   1.000
_cell.length_c   1.000
_cell.angle_alpha   90.00
_cell.angle_beta   90.00
_cell.angle_gamma   90.00
#
_symmetry.space_group_name_H-M   'P 1'
#
loop_
_entity.id
_entity.type
_entity.pdbx_description
1 polymer ?
#
loop_
_entity_poly.entity_id
_entity_poly.type
_entity_poly.pdbx_seq_one_letter_code
_entity_poly.pdbx_strand_id
1 'polypeptide(L)'
;MPTVQVRARAVRVFTRPRLRTWSIHQADPAQVDGEARADYERELRISAIGSLIEASCATRLWRRVCCYEMAQEIRRRSPGRRLAMELALQESML
;
A
#
# COMPACT_ATOMS: atom_id res chain seq x y z
N MET A 1 -41.01 15.65 30.31
CA MET A 1 -39.91 16.03 29.40
C MET A 1 -39.33 14.76 28.80
N PRO A 2 -39.65 14.38 27.55
CA PRO A 2 -39.08 13.17 26.96
C PRO A 2 -37.66 13.48 26.48
N THR A 3 -36.68 12.73 26.97
CA THR A 3 -35.29 12.80 26.51
C THR A 3 -35.18 12.20 25.12
N VAL A 4 -35.02 13.04 24.11
CA VAL A 4 -34.70 12.62 22.74
C VAL A 4 -33.29 12.03 22.75
N GLN A 5 -33.19 10.70 22.65
CA GLN A 5 -31.92 10.02 22.45
C GLN A 5 -31.42 10.26 21.02
N VAL A 6 -30.56 11.26 20.86
CA VAL A 6 -29.82 11.48 19.61
C VAL A 6 -28.78 10.36 19.47
N ARG A 7 -29.05 9.38 18.61
CA ARG A 7 -28.06 8.36 18.23
C ARG A 7 -26.98 9.02 17.37
N ALA A 8 -25.92 9.49 17.99
CA ALA A 8 -24.73 9.95 17.29
C ALA A 8 -24.04 8.76 16.61
N ARG A 9 -24.15 8.66 15.27
CA ARG A 9 -23.30 7.76 14.47
C ARG A 9 -21.89 8.34 14.46
N ALA A 10 -21.03 7.88 15.36
CA ALA A 10 -19.61 8.21 15.31
C ALA A 10 -19.03 7.67 13.98
N VAL A 11 -18.49 8.57 13.15
CA VAL A 11 -17.75 8.18 11.95
C VAL A 11 -16.50 7.43 12.41
N ARG A 12 -16.50 6.10 12.24
CA ARG A 12 -15.32 5.28 12.55
C ARG A 12 -14.28 5.50 11.44
N VAL A 13 -13.42 6.49 11.63
CA VAL A 13 -12.22 6.65 10.81
C VAL A 13 -11.16 5.69 11.35
N PHE A 14 -10.88 4.63 10.60
CA PHE A 14 -9.79 3.71 10.94
C PHE A 14 -8.46 4.27 10.44
N THR A 15 -7.46 4.24 11.31
CA THR A 15 -6.09 4.63 10.95
C THR A 15 -5.58 3.69 9.85
N ARG A 16 -5.08 4.27 8.76
CA ARG A 16 -4.42 3.54 7.67
C ARG A 16 -2.91 3.61 7.86
N PRO A 17 -2.13 2.59 7.45
CA PRO A 17 -0.68 2.64 7.55
C PRO A 17 -0.13 3.77 6.64
N ARG A 18 0.57 4.74 7.24
CA ARG A 18 1.13 5.90 6.53
C ARG A 18 2.54 5.58 6.00
N LEU A 19 2.59 4.79 4.93
CA LEU A 19 3.87 4.26 4.42
C LEU A 19 4.53 5.12 3.34
N ARG A 20 3.87 6.16 2.81
CA ARG A 20 4.46 7.03 1.76
C ARG A 20 5.70 7.79 2.25
N THR A 21 5.56 8.51 3.36
CA THR A 21 6.69 9.26 3.93
C THR A 21 7.78 8.32 4.40
N TRP A 22 7.41 7.20 5.03
CA TRP A 22 8.34 6.16 5.43
C TRP A 22 9.14 5.59 4.24
N SER A 23 8.48 5.29 3.11
CA SER A 23 9.18 4.74 1.94
C SER A 23 10.15 5.72 1.31
N ILE A 24 9.86 7.03 1.36
CA ILE A 24 10.77 8.08 0.86
C ILE A 24 12.04 8.12 1.73
N HIS A 25 11.89 8.00 3.05
CA HIS A 25 13.03 7.98 3.96
C HIS A 25 13.83 6.68 3.90
N GLN A 26 13.19 5.56 3.58
CA GLN A 26 13.90 4.28 3.39
C GLN A 26 14.51 4.10 2.02
N ALA A 27 14.00 4.81 1.01
CA ALA A 27 14.65 4.83 -0.29
C ALA A 27 15.96 5.62 -0.19
N ASP A 28 17.08 4.91 -0.26
CA ASP A 28 18.41 5.53 -0.27
C ASP A 28 18.50 6.53 -1.45
N PRO A 29 18.75 7.82 -1.19
CA PRO A 29 18.86 8.82 -2.24
C PRO A 29 20.04 8.58 -3.21
N ALA A 30 20.99 7.71 -2.87
CA ALA A 30 22.17 7.45 -3.71
C ALA A 30 21.96 6.38 -4.80
N GLN A 31 20.86 5.62 -4.80
CA GLN A 31 20.75 4.41 -5.63
C GLN A 31 19.83 4.49 -6.85
N VAL A 32 18.84 5.39 -6.89
CA VAL A 32 17.84 5.37 -7.97
C VAL A 32 17.18 6.74 -8.20
N ASP A 33 17.10 7.18 -9.46
CA ASP A 33 16.46 8.43 -9.89
C ASP A 33 15.17 8.19 -10.70
N GLY A 34 14.33 9.23 -10.80
CA GLY A 34 13.17 9.26 -11.70
C GLY A 34 12.12 8.19 -11.42
N GLU A 35 11.58 7.57 -12.48
CA GLU A 35 10.53 6.55 -12.38
C GLU A 35 10.99 5.34 -11.56
N ALA A 36 12.27 4.96 -11.66
CA ALA A 36 12.85 3.83 -10.95
C ALA A 36 12.87 4.06 -9.42
N ARG A 37 12.98 5.33 -8.97
CA ARG A 37 12.86 5.67 -7.54
C ARG A 37 11.44 5.49 -7.02
N ALA A 38 10.45 6.06 -7.72
CA ALA A 38 9.04 5.94 -7.33
C ALA A 38 8.58 4.47 -7.28
N ASP A 39 9.17 3.68 -8.15
CA ASP A 39 9.03 2.24 -8.22
C ASP A 39 9.69 1.48 -7.08
N TYR A 40 10.92 1.85 -6.71
CA TYR A 40 11.60 1.30 -5.54
C TYR A 40 10.85 1.62 -4.25
N GLU A 41 10.44 2.88 -4.06
CA GLU A 41 9.62 3.32 -2.92
C GLU A 41 8.30 2.53 -2.83
N ARG A 42 7.70 2.20 -3.98
CA ARG A 42 6.48 1.38 -4.02
C ARG A 42 6.74 -0.05 -3.57
N GLU A 43 7.80 -0.69 -4.07
CA GLU A 43 8.14 -2.05 -3.64
C GLU A 43 8.41 -2.08 -2.14
N LEU A 44 9.12 -1.09 -1.58
CA LEU A 44 9.28 -0.93 -0.13
C LEU A 44 7.92 -0.88 0.61
N ARG A 45 6.94 -0.11 0.09
CA ARG A 45 5.59 -0.07 0.68
C ARG A 45 4.89 -1.42 0.59
N ILE A 46 4.96 -2.11 -0.54
CA ILE A 46 4.32 -3.42 -0.72
C ILE A 46 4.92 -4.43 0.28
N SER A 47 6.25 -4.51 0.39
CA SER A 47 6.92 -5.38 1.35
C SER A 47 6.51 -5.06 2.80
N ALA A 48 6.51 -3.78 3.18
CA ALA A 48 6.10 -3.36 4.51
C ALA A 48 4.64 -3.70 4.83
N ILE A 49 3.73 -3.55 3.85
CA ILE A 49 2.32 -3.96 4.01
C ILE A 49 2.22 -5.47 4.21
N GLY A 50 2.99 -6.27 3.46
CA GLY A 50 3.09 -7.72 3.64
C GLY A 50 3.44 -8.09 5.09
N SER A 51 4.51 -7.49 5.63
CA SER A 51 4.91 -7.73 7.03
C SER A 51 3.82 -7.32 8.03
N LEU A 52 3.09 -6.23 7.78
CA LEU A 52 1.98 -5.79 8.65
C LEU A 52 0.78 -6.73 8.61
N ILE A 53 0.55 -7.44 7.50
CA ILE A 53 -0.51 -8.45 7.36
C ILE A 53 -0.14 -9.71 8.16
N GLU A 54 1.12 -10.13 8.04
CA GLU A 54 1.66 -11.36 8.64
C GLU A 54 1.98 -11.22 10.13
N ALA A 55 2.06 -9.99 10.66
CA ALA A 55 2.31 -9.74 12.06
C ALA A 55 1.34 -10.52 12.98
N SER A 56 1.88 -11.18 14.00
CA SER A 56 1.12 -12.01 14.94
C SER A 56 0.07 -11.21 15.73
N CYS A 57 0.33 -9.93 15.98
CA CYS A 57 -0.57 -9.00 16.66
C CYS A 57 -1.61 -8.34 15.72
N ALA A 58 -1.60 -8.65 14.42
CA ALA A 58 -2.51 -8.02 13.47
C ALA A 58 -3.96 -8.47 13.69
N THR A 59 -4.81 -7.51 14.08
CA THR A 59 -6.25 -7.77 14.18
C THR A 59 -6.87 -8.05 12.80
N ARG A 60 -8.00 -8.77 12.76
CA ARG A 60 -8.71 -9.05 11.50
C ARG A 60 -9.07 -7.77 10.73
N LEU A 61 -9.42 -6.71 11.44
CA LEU A 61 -9.72 -5.42 10.84
C LEU A 61 -8.47 -4.77 10.25
N TRP A 62 -7.36 -4.78 10.99
CA TRP A 62 -6.08 -4.26 10.52
C TRP A 62 -5.60 -4.99 9.25
N ARG A 63 -5.71 -6.31 9.21
CA ARG A 63 -5.42 -7.10 8.00
C ARG A 63 -6.26 -6.65 6.81
N ARG A 64 -7.56 -6.41 6.98
CA ARG A 64 -8.42 -5.89 5.88
C ARG A 64 -7.96 -4.52 5.38
N VAL A 65 -7.59 -3.61 6.28
CA VAL A 65 -7.05 -2.30 5.91
C VAL A 65 -5.74 -2.47 5.13
N CYS A 66 -4.82 -3.32 5.61
CA CYS A 66 -3.56 -3.57 4.93
C CYS A 66 -3.76 -4.24 3.56
N CYS A 67 -4.65 -5.23 3.42
CA CYS A 67 -4.98 -5.82 2.12
C CYS A 67 -5.55 -4.79 1.15
N TYR A 68 -6.39 -3.87 1.64
CA TYR A 68 -6.89 -2.77 0.82
C TYR A 68 -5.76 -1.84 0.35
N GLU A 69 -4.83 -1.45 1.23
CA GLU A 69 -3.65 -0.66 0.83
C GLU A 69 -2.79 -1.40 -0.20
N MET A 70 -2.53 -2.70 0.02
CA MET A 70 -1.76 -3.52 -0.91
C MET A 70 -2.39 -3.52 -2.30
N ALA A 71 -3.70 -3.73 -2.37
CA ALA A 71 -4.44 -3.68 -3.64
C ALA A 71 -4.41 -2.28 -4.29
N GLN A 72 -4.30 -1.20 -3.52
CA GLN A 72 -4.14 0.14 -4.06
C GLN A 72 -2.72 0.36 -4.63
N GLU A 73 -1.68 -0.08 -3.92
CA GLU A 73 -0.30 0.04 -4.40
C GLU A 73 -0.05 -0.79 -5.67
N ILE A 74 -0.62 -2.00 -5.76
CA ILE A 74 -0.58 -2.84 -6.97
C ILE A 74 -1.33 -2.16 -8.13
N ARG A 75 -2.55 -1.65 -7.88
CA ARG A 75 -3.35 -1.01 -8.93
C ARG A 75 -2.71 0.26 -9.48
N ARG A 76 -1.98 1.00 -8.67
CA ARG A 76 -1.30 2.23 -9.07
C ARG A 76 -0.04 1.98 -9.93
N ARG A 77 0.34 0.72 -10.26
CA ARG A 77 1.55 0.43 -11.07
C ARG A 77 1.52 1.29 -12.34
N SER A 78 2.66 1.91 -12.68
CA SER A 78 2.73 2.77 -13.86
C SER A 78 2.40 1.96 -15.12
N PRO A 79 1.73 2.56 -16.12
CA PRO A 79 1.47 1.90 -17.39
C PRO A 79 2.75 1.35 -18.04
N GLY A 80 3.85 2.11 -17.98
CA GLY A 80 5.15 1.69 -18.52
C GLY A 80 5.69 0.41 -17.88
N ARG A 81 5.47 0.22 -16.57
CA ARG A 81 5.93 -0.99 -15.87
C ARG A 81 5.01 -2.19 -16.09
N ARG A 82 3.71 -1.97 -16.31
CA ARG A 82 2.81 -3.03 -16.79
C ARG A 82 3.25 -3.52 -18.16
N LEU A 83 3.52 -2.59 -19.07
CA LEU A 83 4.04 -2.90 -20.41
C LEU A 83 5.39 -3.64 -20.33
N ALA A 84 6.33 -3.16 -19.52
CA ALA A 84 7.63 -3.83 -19.33
C ALA A 84 7.48 -5.26 -18.78
N MET A 85 6.55 -5.51 -17.86
CA MET A 85 6.26 -6.87 -17.39
C MET A 85 5.59 -7.75 -18.44
N GLU A 86 4.65 -7.20 -19.23
CA GLU A 86 4.01 -7.92 -20.34
C GLU A 86 5.03 -8.33 -21.40
N LEU A 87 5.96 -7.43 -21.73
CA LEU A 87 7.08 -7.71 -22.63
C LEU A 87 8.02 -8.78 -22.06
N ALA A 88 8.43 -8.67 -20.79
CA ALA A 88 9.28 -9.67 -20.14
C ALA A 88 8.63 -11.06 -20.09
N LEU A 89 7.30 -11.13 -19.90
CA LEU A 89 6.54 -12.38 -19.97
C LEU A 89 6.55 -12.95 -21.40
N GLN A 90 6.34 -12.12 -22.42
CA GLN A 90 6.41 -12.54 -23.81
C GLN A 90 7.80 -13.06 -24.19
N GLU A 91 8.86 -12.37 -23.78
CA GLU A 91 10.25 -12.78 -24.01
C GLU A 91 10.59 -14.10 -23.31
N SER A 92 10.03 -14.36 -22.13
CA SER A 92 10.24 -15.63 -21.40
C SER A 92 9.50 -16.84 -21.99
N MET A 93 8.57 -16.61 -22.90
CA MET A 93 7.81 -17.65 -23.60
C MET A 93 8.39 -18.00 -24.98
N LEU A 94 9.49 -17.35 -25.38
CA LEU A 94 10.30 -17.67 -26.56
C LEU A 94 11.45 -18.61 -26.20
#